data_AF-A0A9Q1Q5B8-F1
#
_entry.id   AF-A0A9Q1Q5B8-F1
#
_cell.length_a   1.000
_cell.length_b   1.000
_cell.length_c   1.000
_cell.angle_alpha   90.00
_cell.angle_beta   90.00
_cell.angle_gamma   90.00
#
_symmetry.space_group_name_H-M   'P 1'
#
loop_
_entity.id
_entity.type
_entity.pdbx_description
1 polymer ?
#
loop_
_entity_poly.entity_id
_entity_poly.type
_entity_poly.pdbx_seq_one_letter_code
_entity_poly.pdbx_strand_id
1 'polypeptide(L)'
;MQWFMLGMEVEAHSGDQQKWTTLVHNGFIFPPPYKPHGVKMLYDGEPVDLSPDQEEVGHTTDHHHSMWLLSKRVATLYATMLETDYVTKEIFNKNFFNDWKKLLGRNHVIQDFSKCDFRPIYKWHLAEKERKKQMSLEEKMALREEKLKQEDKYMWAIIDGVKVKVHSFRVEPPGLVKGRGEHPKMGKLRRRIYPSDVTINIGRDAPIPACPIPGQSE
;
A
#
# COMPACT_ATOMS: atom_id res chain seq x y z
N MET A 1 -3.15 32.78 -4.34
CA MET A 1 -3.93 32.49 -5.57
C MET A 1 -5.22 31.80 -5.11
N GLN A 2 -6.18 32.51 -4.51
CA GLN A 2 -7.17 33.44 -5.07
C GLN A 2 -8.36 32.70 -5.72
N TRP A 3 -9.20 32.13 -4.84
CA TRP A 3 -10.49 31.49 -5.16
C TRP A 3 -11.65 32.50 -5.33
N PHE A 4 -11.39 33.80 -5.21
CA PHE A 4 -12.41 34.86 -5.13
C PHE A 4 -12.73 35.57 -6.46
N MET A 5 -12.13 35.20 -7.60
CA MET A 5 -12.27 35.99 -8.85
C MET A 5 -13.24 35.43 -9.89
N LEU A 6 -13.89 34.30 -9.63
CA LEU A 6 -15.06 33.85 -10.39
C LEU A 6 -16.21 33.90 -9.39
N GLY A 7 -17.21 34.74 -9.63
CA GLY A 7 -18.34 35.04 -8.72
C GLY A 7 -19.26 33.84 -8.43
N MET A 8 -18.69 32.74 -7.97
CA MET A 8 -19.35 31.59 -7.37
C MET A 8 -18.84 31.55 -5.92
N GLU A 9 -19.61 32.16 -5.02
CA GLU A 9 -19.45 31.93 -3.58
C GLU A 9 -19.68 30.45 -3.32
N VAL A 10 -18.61 29.68 -3.16
CA VAL A 10 -18.72 28.36 -2.55
C VAL A 10 -18.70 28.61 -1.05
N GLU A 11 -19.88 28.88 -0.48
CA GLU A 11 -20.04 29.02 0.96
C GLU A 11 -19.54 27.74 1.65
N ALA A 12 -18.60 27.89 2.57
CA ALA A 12 -18.13 26.79 3.41
C ALA A 12 -19.21 26.44 4.44
N HIS A 13 -20.20 25.64 4.05
CA HIS A 13 -21.23 25.19 4.96
C HIS A 13 -20.64 24.25 6.03
N SER A 14 -20.80 24.56 7.32
CA SER A 14 -20.56 23.63 8.42
C SER A 14 -21.86 22.89 8.78
N GLY A 15 -21.81 21.56 8.92
CA GLY A 15 -22.97 20.71 9.27
C GLY A 15 -23.60 19.90 8.12
N ASP A 16 -24.72 19.22 8.39
CA ASP A 16 -25.52 18.30 7.54
C ASP A 16 -26.17 18.94 6.30
N GLN A 17 -25.78 20.16 5.94
CA GLN A 17 -26.27 20.83 4.74
C GLN A 17 -25.69 20.19 3.47
N GLN A 18 -26.53 20.11 2.42
CA GLN A 18 -26.16 19.63 1.10
C GLN A 18 -24.91 20.37 0.58
N LYS A 19 -23.89 19.61 0.17
CA LYS A 19 -22.58 20.17 -0.25
C LYS A 19 -22.42 20.31 -1.77
N TRP A 20 -23.22 19.59 -2.55
CA TRP A 20 -23.19 19.57 -4.01
C TRP A 20 -24.51 18.99 -4.55
N THR A 21 -24.83 19.29 -5.80
CA THR A 21 -25.99 18.69 -6.51
C THR A 21 -25.55 17.55 -7.43
N THR A 22 -24.42 17.72 -8.10
CA THR A 22 -23.80 16.72 -8.98
C THR A 22 -22.34 16.50 -8.63
N LEU A 23 -21.91 15.24 -8.63
CA LEU A 23 -20.53 14.84 -8.36
C LEU A 23 -20.15 13.70 -9.31
N VAL A 24 -19.16 13.92 -10.16
CA VAL A 24 -18.61 12.92 -11.08
C VAL A 24 -17.10 12.81 -10.84
N HIS A 25 -16.60 11.60 -10.61
CA HIS A 25 -15.16 11.33 -10.49
C HIS A 25 -14.85 9.91 -10.98
N ASN A 26 -13.57 9.60 -11.18
CA ASN A 26 -13.12 8.31 -11.74
C ASN A 26 -12.71 7.28 -10.68
N GLY A 27 -13.18 7.40 -9.45
CA GLY A 27 -12.81 6.50 -8.35
C GLY A 27 -11.35 6.68 -7.89
N PHE A 28 -10.69 5.56 -7.58
CA PHE A 28 -9.34 5.53 -7.01
C PHE A 28 -8.35 4.71 -7.84
N ILE A 29 -7.07 4.98 -7.62
CA ILE A 29 -5.96 4.16 -8.12
C ILE A 29 -5.43 3.31 -6.98
N PHE A 30 -5.50 2.00 -7.15
CA PHE A 30 -4.93 1.05 -6.20
C PHE A 30 -3.44 0.85 -6.47
N PRO A 31 -2.63 0.63 -5.43
CA PRO A 31 -1.22 0.30 -5.61
C PRO A 31 -1.08 -0.98 -6.46
N PRO A 32 0.05 -1.18 -7.17
CA PRO A 32 0.28 -2.40 -7.93
C PRO A 32 0.45 -3.63 -7.01
N PRO A 33 0.14 -4.86 -7.49
CA PRO A 33 0.40 -6.09 -6.75
C PRO A 33 1.87 -6.21 -6.33
N TYR A 34 2.11 -6.93 -5.23
CA TYR A 34 3.48 -7.20 -4.79
C TYR A 34 4.16 -8.13 -5.79
N LYS A 35 5.39 -7.79 -6.18
CA LYS A 35 6.25 -8.62 -7.02
C LYS A 35 7.35 -9.22 -6.14
N PRO A 36 7.35 -10.54 -5.91
CA PRO A 36 8.41 -11.21 -5.15
C PRO A 36 9.78 -11.03 -5.80
N HIS A 37 10.81 -10.90 -4.97
CA HIS A 37 12.19 -10.70 -5.42
C HIS A 37 13.08 -11.94 -5.27
N GLY A 38 12.56 -13.04 -4.74
CA GLY A 38 13.31 -14.30 -4.55
C GLY A 38 14.35 -14.32 -3.42
N VAL A 39 14.82 -13.15 -2.97
CA VAL A 39 15.78 -13.05 -1.85
C VAL A 39 15.19 -13.55 -0.53
N LYS A 40 15.86 -14.51 0.09
CA LYS A 40 15.51 -15.09 1.40
C LYS A 40 16.15 -14.29 2.54
N MET A 41 15.45 -14.20 3.65
CA MET A 41 16.04 -13.77 4.92
C MET A 41 16.74 -14.95 5.60
N LEU A 42 17.52 -14.68 6.65
CA LEU A 42 18.09 -15.76 7.47
C LEU A 42 17.28 -15.91 8.76
N TYR A 43 17.15 -17.14 9.23
CA TYR A 43 16.64 -17.49 10.54
C TYR A 43 17.65 -18.39 11.23
N ASP A 44 18.16 -17.94 12.38
CA ASP A 44 19.22 -18.65 13.12
C ASP A 44 20.49 -18.91 12.27
N GLY A 45 20.81 -17.96 11.38
CA GLY A 45 21.94 -18.04 10.45
C GLY A 45 21.63 -18.72 9.11
N GLU A 46 20.53 -19.47 9.00
CA GLU A 46 20.21 -20.26 7.81
C GLU A 46 19.15 -19.59 6.92
N PRO A 47 19.27 -19.64 5.58
CA PRO A 47 18.25 -19.11 4.68
C PRO A 47 16.88 -19.81 4.86
N VAL A 48 15.83 -19.03 5.10
CA VAL A 48 14.48 -19.55 5.36
C VAL A 48 13.50 -19.13 4.25
N ASP A 49 12.60 -20.04 3.85
CA ASP A 49 11.43 -19.64 3.05
C ASP A 49 10.32 -19.15 3.98
N LEU A 50 9.54 -18.20 3.48
CA LEU A 50 8.42 -17.60 4.21
C LEU A 50 7.09 -18.25 3.84
N SER A 51 7.14 -19.35 3.07
CA SER A 51 6.02 -20.27 2.89
C SER A 51 5.88 -21.14 4.13
N PRO A 52 4.64 -21.43 4.56
CA PRO A 52 4.40 -22.55 5.46
C PRO A 52 5.05 -23.84 4.93
N ASP A 53 5.55 -24.70 5.82
CA ASP A 53 6.09 -26.02 5.42
C ASP A 53 5.01 -26.82 4.68
N GLN A 54 5.39 -27.32 3.50
CA GLN A 54 4.46 -27.82 2.48
C GLN A 54 4.06 -29.30 2.63
N GLU A 55 4.41 -30.00 3.72
CA GLU A 55 3.96 -31.39 3.93
C GLU A 55 2.45 -31.51 4.20
N GLU A 56 1.74 -30.41 4.44
CA GLU A 56 0.28 -30.38 4.64
C GLU A 56 -0.44 -29.41 3.69
N VAL A 57 0.09 -29.21 2.46
CA VAL A 57 -0.58 -28.40 1.41
C VAL A 57 -0.65 -29.19 0.11
N GLY A 58 -1.15 -30.42 0.20
CA GLY A 58 -1.81 -31.05 -0.95
C GLY A 58 -3.06 -30.23 -1.27
N HIS A 59 -3.10 -29.68 -2.49
CA HIS A 59 -4.18 -28.86 -3.07
C HIS A 59 -4.04 -27.34 -2.86
N THR A 60 -3.34 -26.73 -3.82
CA THR A 60 -3.33 -25.30 -4.12
C THR A 60 -4.75 -24.77 -4.34
N THR A 61 -5.31 -24.18 -3.29
CA THR A 61 -6.46 -23.27 -3.36
C THR A 61 -5.94 -21.84 -3.19
N ASP A 62 -6.51 -20.88 -3.94
CA ASP A 62 -6.03 -19.50 -4.13
C ASP A 62 -5.69 -18.70 -2.85
N HIS A 63 -6.18 -19.13 -1.70
CA HIS A 63 -5.93 -18.50 -0.40
C HIS A 63 -4.50 -18.71 0.11
N HIS A 64 -3.91 -19.90 -0.04
CA HIS A 64 -2.58 -20.20 0.49
C HIS A 64 -1.48 -19.43 -0.26
N HIS A 65 -1.63 -19.28 -1.58
CA HIS A 65 -0.72 -18.50 -2.40
C HIS A 65 -0.71 -17.01 -1.99
N SER A 66 -1.88 -16.47 -1.67
CA SER A 66 -2.06 -15.09 -1.25
C SER A 66 -1.40 -14.78 0.11
N MET A 67 -1.48 -15.71 1.07
CA MET A 67 -0.83 -15.57 2.37
C MET A 67 0.70 -15.58 2.27
N TRP A 68 1.26 -16.49 1.47
CA TRP A 68 2.71 -16.57 1.24
C TRP A 68 3.29 -15.28 0.64
N LEU A 69 2.66 -14.75 -0.41
CA LEU A 69 3.05 -13.48 -1.01
C LEU A 69 2.99 -12.33 0.00
N LEU A 70 1.98 -12.35 0.89
CA LEU A 70 1.83 -11.36 1.94
C LEU A 70 2.93 -11.47 3.00
N SER A 71 3.28 -12.68 3.45
CA SER A 71 4.40 -12.92 4.37
C SER A 71 5.73 -12.44 3.80
N LYS A 72 6.01 -12.72 2.51
CA LYS A 72 7.20 -12.22 1.81
C LYS A 72 7.22 -10.70 1.74
N ARG A 73 6.10 -10.09 1.38
CA ARG A 73 5.96 -8.63 1.36
C ARG A 73 6.21 -8.00 2.71
N VAL A 74 5.68 -8.58 3.79
CA VAL A 74 5.80 -8.04 5.15
C VAL A 74 7.24 -8.11 5.64
N ALA A 75 7.97 -9.18 5.34
CA ALA A 75 9.41 -9.24 5.57
C ALA A 75 10.16 -8.15 4.78
N THR A 76 9.81 -7.92 3.51
CA THR A 76 10.38 -6.80 2.74
C THR A 76 10.11 -5.45 3.39
N LEU A 77 8.87 -5.19 3.83
CA LEU A 77 8.50 -3.93 4.49
C LEU A 77 9.34 -3.68 5.73
N TYR A 78 9.50 -4.67 6.59
CA TYR A 78 10.36 -4.56 7.77
C TYR A 78 11.83 -4.35 7.41
N ALA A 79 12.35 -5.10 6.43
CA ALA A 79 13.72 -4.97 5.96
C ALA A 79 14.05 -3.53 5.51
N THR A 80 13.12 -2.84 4.83
CA THR A 80 13.32 -1.44 4.41
C THR A 80 13.44 -0.44 5.58
N MET A 81 13.13 -0.86 6.80
CA MET A 81 13.14 -0.02 8.00
C MET A 81 14.39 -0.24 8.86
N LEU A 82 15.31 -1.16 8.52
CA LEU A 82 16.45 -1.55 9.37
C LEU A 82 17.37 -0.39 9.78
N GLU A 83 17.50 0.64 8.94
CA GLU A 83 18.34 1.83 9.25
C GLU A 83 17.50 3.02 9.76
N THR A 84 16.36 2.75 10.39
CA THR A 84 15.51 3.80 10.98
C THR A 84 15.40 3.63 12.49
N ASP A 85 15.14 4.71 13.21
CA ASP A 85 14.91 4.68 14.66
C ASP A 85 13.65 3.88 15.08
N TYR A 86 12.87 3.36 14.13
CA TYR A 86 11.72 2.52 14.46
C TYR A 86 12.15 1.13 14.90
N VAL A 87 13.17 0.53 14.28
CA VAL A 87 13.58 -0.85 14.59
C VAL A 87 14.34 -0.97 15.91
N THR A 88 14.75 0.16 16.51
CA THR A 88 15.30 0.21 17.86
C THR A 88 14.21 0.20 18.94
N LYS A 89 12.95 0.48 18.58
CA LYS A 89 11.83 0.55 19.52
C LYS A 89 11.21 -0.82 19.73
N GLU A 90 11.20 -1.29 20.98
CA GLU A 90 10.64 -2.60 21.35
C GLU A 90 9.17 -2.76 20.93
N ILE A 91 8.34 -1.72 21.15
CA ILE A 91 6.92 -1.73 20.78
C ILE A 91 6.73 -1.95 19.28
N PHE A 92 7.60 -1.36 18.45
CA PHE A 92 7.55 -1.52 16.99
C PHE A 92 7.81 -2.97 16.59
N ASN A 93 8.90 -3.55 17.09
CA ASN A 93 9.32 -4.92 16.79
C ASN A 93 8.31 -5.94 17.29
N LYS A 94 7.79 -5.75 18.51
CA LYS A 94 6.76 -6.60 19.12
C LYS A 94 5.47 -6.58 18.29
N ASN A 95 4.98 -5.40 17.92
CA ASN A 95 3.77 -5.28 17.12
C ASN A 95 3.94 -5.87 15.72
N PHE A 96 5.07 -5.59 15.06
CA PHE A 96 5.41 -6.18 13.78
C PHE A 96 5.40 -7.70 13.85
N PHE A 97 6.15 -8.28 14.79
CA PHE A 97 6.31 -9.73 14.88
C PHE A 97 5.01 -10.43 15.22
N ASN A 98 4.18 -9.82 16.08
CA ASN A 98 2.85 -10.35 16.41
C ASN A 98 1.92 -10.41 15.21
N ASP A 99 1.94 -9.42 14.32
CA ASP A 99 1.13 -9.44 13.10
C ASP A 99 1.73 -10.36 12.03
N TRP A 100 3.05 -10.39 11.90
CA TRP A 100 3.74 -11.24 10.92
C TRP A 100 3.60 -12.74 11.25
N LYS A 101 3.68 -13.14 12.52
CA LYS A 101 3.42 -14.53 12.94
C LYS A 101 2.06 -15.07 12.52
N LYS A 102 1.02 -14.23 12.50
CA LYS A 102 -0.31 -14.63 12.02
C LYS A 102 -0.31 -15.00 10.54
N LEU A 103 0.55 -14.35 9.76
CA LEU A 103 0.70 -14.61 8.32
C LEU A 103 1.58 -15.83 8.03
N LEU A 104 2.61 -16.04 8.86
CA LEU A 104 3.48 -17.22 8.77
C LEU A 104 2.72 -18.52 9.13
N GLY A 105 1.74 -18.42 10.03
CA GLY A 105 0.99 -19.58 10.52
C GLY A 105 1.62 -20.17 11.79
N ARG A 106 0.86 -21.01 12.50
CA ARG A 106 1.23 -21.52 13.84
C ARG A 106 2.47 -22.41 13.82
N ASN A 107 2.65 -23.20 12.77
CA ASN A 107 3.68 -24.23 12.68
C ASN A 107 4.93 -23.79 11.91
N HIS A 108 5.07 -22.51 11.57
CA HIS A 108 6.23 -22.04 10.81
C HIS A 108 7.50 -22.13 11.66
N VAL A 109 8.65 -22.40 11.03
CA VAL A 109 9.96 -22.43 11.73
C VAL A 109 10.35 -21.12 12.42
N ILE A 110 9.74 -20.00 12.03
CA ILE A 110 10.07 -18.66 12.55
C ILE A 110 9.20 -18.40 13.77
N GLN A 111 9.76 -18.64 14.96
CA GLN A 111 9.05 -18.49 16.24
C GLN A 111 9.64 -17.40 17.14
N ASP A 112 10.92 -17.06 16.91
CA ASP A 112 11.68 -16.10 17.69
C ASP A 112 12.17 -14.94 16.81
N PHE A 113 11.77 -13.73 17.17
CA PHE A 113 12.16 -12.53 16.44
C PHE A 113 13.67 -12.26 16.52
N SER A 114 14.33 -12.60 17.63
CA SER A 114 15.76 -12.34 17.83
C SER A 114 16.65 -13.14 16.86
N LYS A 115 16.13 -14.28 16.36
CA LYS A 115 16.78 -15.14 15.38
C LYS A 115 16.59 -14.66 13.93
N CYS A 116 15.75 -13.65 13.70
CA CYS A 116 15.44 -13.16 12.36
C CYS A 116 16.50 -12.17 11.86
N ASP A 117 17.09 -12.45 10.69
CA ASP A 117 18.00 -11.52 10.02
C ASP A 117 17.46 -11.10 8.64
N PHE A 118 16.99 -9.86 8.58
CA PHE A 118 16.42 -9.24 7.38
C PHE A 118 17.48 -8.55 6.49
N ARG A 119 18.76 -8.52 6.89
CA ARG A 119 19.84 -7.83 6.16
C ARG A 119 19.98 -8.29 4.70
N PRO A 120 19.81 -9.57 4.31
CA PRO A 120 19.85 -9.96 2.91
C PRO A 120 18.81 -9.22 2.05
N ILE A 121 17.57 -9.11 2.55
CA ILE A 121 16.48 -8.39 1.87
C ILE A 121 16.79 -6.89 1.85
N TYR A 122 17.37 -6.34 2.91
CA TYR A 122 17.77 -4.93 2.96
C TYR A 122 18.87 -4.60 1.96
N LYS A 123 19.90 -5.44 1.83
CA LYS A 123 20.95 -5.29 0.81
C LYS A 123 20.38 -5.30 -0.60
N TRP A 124 19.45 -6.22 -0.88
CA TRP A 124 18.72 -6.23 -2.14
C TRP A 124 17.93 -4.92 -2.37
N HIS A 125 17.24 -4.42 -1.34
CA HIS A 125 16.50 -3.16 -1.43
C HIS A 125 17.42 -1.97 -1.77
N LEU A 126 18.60 -1.91 -1.16
CA LEU A 126 19.60 -0.87 -1.45
C LEU A 126 20.12 -0.96 -2.89
N ALA A 127 20.42 -2.18 -3.37
CA ALA A 127 20.84 -2.41 -4.75
C ALA A 127 19.75 -1.96 -5.74
N GLU A 128 18.48 -2.28 -5.48
CA GLU A 128 17.36 -1.87 -6.32
C GLU A 128 17.12 -0.35 -6.29
N LYS A 129 17.35 0.30 -5.14
CA LYS A 129 17.31 1.76 -5.02
C LYS A 129 18.41 2.41 -5.86
N GLU A 130 19.61 1.85 -5.84
CA GLU A 130 20.74 2.36 -6.62
C GLU A 130 20.54 2.16 -8.13
N ARG A 131 20.06 0.97 -8.54
CA ARG A 131 19.67 0.67 -9.92
C ARG A 131 18.66 1.70 -10.47
N LYS A 132 17.66 2.07 -9.67
CA LYS A 132 16.67 3.09 -10.05
C LYS A 132 17.26 4.50 -10.17
N LYS A 133 18.28 4.84 -9.38
CA LYS A 133 18.97 6.13 -9.52
C LYS A 133 19.82 6.18 -10.78
N GLN A 134 20.40 5.05 -11.18
CA GLN A 134 21.22 4.93 -12.39
C GLN A 134 20.41 4.94 -13.70
N MET A 135 19.08 4.85 -13.65
CA MET A 135 18.24 5.01 -14.85
C MET A 135 18.50 6.35 -15.53
N SER A 136 18.48 6.35 -16.86
CA SER A 136 18.70 7.56 -17.67
C SER A 136 17.60 8.61 -17.42
N LEU A 137 17.89 9.87 -17.77
CA LEU A 137 16.90 10.95 -17.66
C LEU A 137 15.70 10.68 -18.59
N GLU A 138 15.96 10.18 -19.80
CA GLU A 138 14.94 9.86 -20.81
C GLU A 138 14.01 8.74 -20.32
N GLU A 139 14.54 7.62 -19.82
CA GLU A 139 13.71 6.54 -19.25
C GLU A 139 12.89 7.02 -18.05
N LYS A 140 13.48 7.84 -17.17
CA LYS A 140 12.78 8.43 -16.02
C LYS A 140 11.65 9.36 -16.47
N MET A 141 11.85 10.13 -17.55
CA MET A 141 10.82 11.02 -18.10
C MET A 141 9.71 10.23 -18.77
N ALA A 142 10.04 9.25 -19.61
CA ALA A 142 9.05 8.39 -20.27
C ALA A 142 8.17 7.64 -19.25
N LEU A 143 8.76 7.09 -18.18
CA LEU A 143 8.01 6.41 -17.12
C LEU A 143 7.09 7.36 -16.34
N ARG A 144 7.52 8.61 -16.13
CA ARG A 144 6.68 9.64 -15.47
C ARG A 144 5.52 10.08 -16.36
N GLU A 145 5.76 10.27 -17.65
CA GLU A 145 4.75 10.68 -18.61
C GLU A 145 3.69 9.59 -18.79
N GLU A 146 4.10 8.33 -18.97
CA GLU A 146 3.17 7.20 -19.06
C GLU A 146 2.32 7.07 -17.79
N LYS A 147 2.95 7.21 -16.63
CA LYS A 147 2.24 7.23 -15.35
C LYS A 147 1.24 8.40 -15.28
N LEU A 148 1.63 9.60 -15.70
CA LEU A 148 0.74 10.76 -15.67
C LEU A 148 -0.45 10.58 -16.62
N LYS A 149 -0.25 10.02 -17.82
CA LYS A 149 -1.33 9.70 -18.76
C LYS A 149 -2.36 8.74 -18.16
N GLN A 150 -1.90 7.71 -17.44
CA GLN A 150 -2.78 6.76 -16.76
C GLN A 150 -3.53 7.38 -15.57
N GLU A 151 -2.87 8.31 -14.86
CA GLU A 151 -3.41 8.93 -13.66
C GLU A 151 -4.30 10.16 -13.94
N ASP A 152 -4.18 10.81 -15.10
CA ASP A 152 -4.81 12.11 -15.41
C ASP A 152 -6.32 12.11 -15.17
N LYS A 153 -7.02 11.04 -15.58
CA LYS A 153 -8.48 10.93 -15.36
C LYS A 153 -8.88 10.93 -13.87
N TYR A 154 -8.00 10.49 -12.98
CA TYR A 154 -8.25 10.45 -11.53
C TYR A 154 -7.89 11.76 -10.82
N MET A 155 -7.13 12.65 -11.47
CA MET A 155 -6.69 13.92 -10.90
C MET A 155 -7.82 14.95 -10.81
N TRP A 156 -8.95 14.71 -11.45
CA TRP A 156 -10.03 15.65 -11.61
C TRP A 156 -11.39 15.03 -11.27
N ALA A 157 -12.24 15.83 -10.63
CA ALA A 157 -13.65 15.57 -10.44
C ALA A 157 -14.46 16.75 -11.00
N ILE A 158 -15.74 16.53 -11.29
CA ILE A 158 -16.69 17.57 -11.69
C ILE A 158 -17.71 17.69 -10.57
N ILE A 159 -17.77 18.87 -9.95
CA ILE A 159 -18.75 19.21 -8.90
C ILE A 159 -19.59 20.36 -9.43
N ASP A 160 -20.90 20.15 -9.59
CA ASP A 160 -21.83 21.17 -10.09
C ASP A 160 -21.37 21.84 -11.40
N GLY A 161 -20.84 21.00 -12.31
CA GLY A 161 -20.31 21.42 -13.61
C GLY A 161 -18.89 22.00 -13.57
N VAL A 162 -18.31 22.24 -12.39
CA VAL A 162 -16.97 22.81 -12.22
C VAL A 162 -15.92 21.70 -12.08
N LYS A 163 -14.87 21.77 -12.90
CA LYS A 163 -13.73 20.85 -12.84
C LYS A 163 -12.81 21.21 -11.67
N VAL A 164 -12.75 20.34 -10.67
CA VAL A 164 -11.94 20.52 -9.45
C VAL A 164 -10.82 19.48 -9.39
N LYS A 165 -9.67 19.87 -8.83
CA LYS A 165 -8.52 18.97 -8.68
C LYS A 165 -8.69 18.09 -7.45
N VAL A 166 -8.58 16.78 -7.62
CA VAL A 166 -8.62 15.78 -6.54
C VAL A 166 -7.26 15.66 -5.88
N HIS A 167 -7.21 15.79 -4.55
CA HIS A 167 -5.95 15.71 -3.80
C HIS A 167 -5.48 14.27 -3.58
N SER A 168 -6.37 13.38 -3.14
CA SER A 168 -6.04 12.01 -2.73
C SER A 168 -6.85 10.97 -3.51
N PHE A 169 -6.41 10.68 -4.73
CA PHE A 169 -7.00 9.65 -5.58
C PHE A 169 -6.20 8.33 -5.57
N ARG A 170 -5.02 8.31 -4.95
CA ARG A 170 -4.20 7.11 -4.80
C ARG A 170 -4.47 6.47 -3.45
N VAL A 171 -4.87 5.20 -3.45
CA VAL A 171 -5.03 4.42 -2.23
C VAL A 171 -3.65 4.19 -1.61
N GLU A 172 -3.55 4.36 -0.28
CA GLU A 172 -2.30 4.13 0.41
C GLU A 172 -1.81 2.68 0.23
N PRO A 173 -0.53 2.47 -0.08
CA PRO A 173 0.02 1.12 -0.09
C PRO A 173 0.02 0.53 1.32
N PRO A 174 -0.07 -0.81 1.46
CA PRO A 174 0.17 -1.44 2.76
C PRO A 174 1.60 -1.18 3.22
N GLY A 175 1.77 -1.17 4.53
CA GLY A 175 3.02 -0.78 5.16
C GLY A 175 2.99 -1.08 6.65
N LEU A 176 4.03 -0.64 7.36
CA LEU A 176 4.04 -0.66 8.81
C LEU A 176 3.58 0.70 9.35
N VAL A 177 2.82 0.69 10.44
CA VAL A 177 2.36 1.92 11.10
C VAL A 177 3.56 2.65 11.69
N LYS A 178 3.82 3.86 11.19
CA LYS A 178 4.87 4.77 11.66
C LYS A 178 4.23 5.92 12.44
N GLY A 179 3.74 5.60 13.64
CA GLY A 179 3.11 6.62 14.50
C GLY A 179 4.14 7.65 14.97
N ARG A 180 3.68 8.89 15.22
CA ARG A 180 4.52 9.95 15.81
C ARG A 180 4.75 9.65 17.31
N GLY A 181 5.91 10.01 17.83
CA GLY A 181 6.26 9.78 19.25
C GLY A 181 6.29 8.30 19.63
N GLU A 182 5.70 7.96 20.77
CA GLU A 182 5.56 6.59 21.31
C GLU A 182 4.17 6.01 21.07
N HIS A 183 3.70 6.07 19.82
CA HIS A 183 2.37 5.57 19.49
C HIS A 183 2.23 4.05 19.71
N PRO A 184 1.24 3.56 20.48
CA PRO A 184 1.15 2.15 20.91
C PRO A 184 0.91 1.16 19.75
N LYS A 185 0.42 1.64 18.60
CA LYS A 185 0.21 0.82 17.39
C LYS A 185 1.38 0.86 16.38
N MET A 186 2.50 1.51 16.70
CA MET A 186 3.64 1.53 15.77
C MET A 186 4.14 0.11 15.47
N GLY A 187 4.58 -0.15 14.25
CA GLY A 187 5.03 -1.47 13.80
C GLY A 187 3.91 -2.43 13.41
N LYS A 188 2.64 -2.14 13.75
CA LYS A 188 1.51 -2.95 13.24
C LYS A 188 1.41 -2.93 11.73
N LEU A 189 0.90 -4.01 11.16
CA LEU A 189 0.69 -4.12 9.72
C LEU A 189 -0.54 -3.32 9.29
N ARG A 190 -0.35 -2.32 8.42
CA ARG A 190 -1.42 -1.72 7.62
C ARG A 190 -1.64 -2.59 6.39
N ARG A 191 -2.78 -3.29 6.34
CA ARG A 191 -3.16 -4.19 5.25
C ARG A 191 -3.38 -3.45 3.93
N ARG A 192 -3.35 -4.19 2.83
CA ARG A 192 -3.73 -3.66 1.51
C ARG A 192 -5.24 -3.38 1.54
N ILE A 193 -5.61 -2.22 1.03
CA ILE A 193 -7.01 -1.88 0.74
C ILE A 193 -7.35 -2.40 -0.65
N TYR A 194 -8.50 -3.08 -0.75
CA TYR A 194 -9.08 -3.58 -1.99
C TYR A 194 -10.32 -2.77 -2.37
N PRO A 195 -10.78 -2.82 -3.64
CA PRO A 195 -12.07 -2.31 -4.08
C PRO A 195 -13.21 -2.55 -3.09
N SER A 196 -13.36 -3.79 -2.62
CA SER A 196 -14.39 -4.19 -1.64
C SER A 196 -14.27 -3.53 -0.25
N ASP A 197 -13.17 -2.85 0.05
CA ASP A 197 -12.97 -2.09 1.30
C ASP A 197 -13.36 -0.61 1.14
N VAL A 198 -13.74 -0.16 -0.06
CA VAL A 198 -13.93 1.26 -0.41
C VAL A 198 -15.40 1.54 -0.68
N THR A 199 -15.95 2.54 0.00
CA THR A 199 -17.24 3.12 -0.36
C THR A 199 -17.04 4.32 -1.29
N ILE A 200 -17.72 4.31 -2.43
CA ILE A 200 -17.71 5.43 -3.37
C ILE A 200 -18.88 6.37 -3.07
N ASN A 201 -18.58 7.65 -2.90
CA ASN A 201 -19.57 8.72 -2.81
C ASN A 201 -19.61 9.46 -4.16
N ILE A 202 -20.71 9.33 -4.89
CA ILE A 202 -20.86 9.88 -6.25
C ILE A 202 -22.29 10.40 -6.45
N GLY A 203 -22.48 11.28 -7.45
CA GLY A 203 -23.80 11.79 -7.82
C GLY A 203 -24.75 10.68 -8.29
N ARG A 204 -26.03 10.82 -8.00
CA ARG A 204 -27.07 9.81 -8.29
C ARG A 204 -27.08 9.39 -9.76
N ASP A 205 -26.97 10.35 -10.67
CA ASP A 205 -27.04 10.15 -12.12
C ASP A 205 -25.64 10.12 -12.78
N ALA A 206 -24.58 10.10 -11.98
CA ALA A 206 -23.21 10.07 -12.48
C ALA A 206 -22.83 8.66 -12.96
N PRO A 207 -21.96 8.54 -13.98
CA PRO A 207 -21.38 7.26 -14.35
C PRO A 207 -20.61 6.63 -13.18
N ILE A 208 -20.92 5.38 -12.85
CA ILE A 208 -20.20 4.64 -11.81
C ILE A 208 -18.77 4.35 -12.32
N PRO A 209 -17.73 4.65 -11.52
CA PRO A 209 -16.36 4.35 -11.90
C PRO A 209 -16.15 2.85 -12.17
N ALA A 210 -15.40 2.53 -13.21
CA ALA A 210 -15.03 1.14 -13.46
C ALA A 210 -13.97 0.69 -12.43
N CYS A 211 -14.19 -0.47 -11.80
CA CYS A 211 -13.20 -1.06 -10.90
C CYS A 211 -11.86 -1.25 -11.65
N PRO A 212 -10.75 -0.69 -11.15
CA PRO A 212 -9.46 -0.75 -11.83
C PRO A 212 -8.77 -2.12 -11.69
N ILE A 213 -9.30 -3.04 -10.87
CA ILE A 213 -8.75 -4.38 -10.67
C ILE A 213 -9.67 -5.41 -11.35
N PRO A 214 -9.22 -6.09 -12.42
CA PRO A 214 -10.04 -7.10 -13.10
C PRO A 214 -10.53 -8.19 -12.15
N GLY A 215 -11.82 -8.54 -12.24
CA GLY A 215 -12.44 -9.60 -11.44
C GLY A 215 -12.80 -9.21 -10.00
N GLN A 216 -12.63 -7.95 -9.60
CA GLN A 216 -13.10 -7.45 -8.30
C GLN A 216 -14.23 -6.45 -8.50
N SER A 217 -15.22 -6.48 -7.61
CA SER A 217 -16.26 -5.45 -7.50
C SER A 217 -15.88 -4.45 -6.41
N GLU A 218 -16.23 -3.18 -6.65
CA GLU A 218 -16.29 -2.13 -5.63
C GLU A 218 -17.54 -2.28 -4.77
#